data_AF-A0A292QSK0-F1
#
_entry.id   AF-A0A292QSK0-F1
#
_cell.length_a   1.000
_cell.length_b   1.000
_cell.length_c   1.000
_cell.angle_alpha   90.00
_cell.angle_beta   90.00
_cell.angle_gamma   90.00
#
_symmetry.space_group_name_H-M   'P 1'
#
loop_
_entity.id
_entity.type
_entity.pdbx_description
1 polymer ?
#
loop_
_entity_poly.entity_id
_entity_poly.type
_entity_poly.pdbx_seq_one_letter_code
_entity_poly.pdbx_strand_id
1 'polypeptide(L)'
;MDKSIGKYFFLVCCFIFWLFLALFSSKLIVDNLTSGHHYSNAVFQLHYLKNAGAAFSLLQNAREFLIIISIVATTMLFLYVHHHIKNIHYISVSFIALLCSGIMSNCHERIVFGYVRDYIQLNFVNFPIFNVADIFITIGVIALIVILLFYKGR
;
A
#
# COMPACT_ATOMS: atom_id res chain seq x y z
N MET A 1 -4.23 -24.44 -20.76
CA MET A 1 -4.39 -23.05 -20.30
C MET A 1 -3.02 -22.41 -20.33
N ASP A 2 -2.83 -21.31 -21.09
CA ASP A 2 -1.55 -20.60 -21.13
C ASP A 2 -1.19 -20.18 -19.70
N LYS A 3 -0.07 -20.67 -19.17
CA LYS A 3 0.38 -20.38 -17.79
C LYS A 3 0.50 -18.87 -17.54
N SER A 4 0.61 -18.06 -18.60
CA SER A 4 0.64 -16.60 -18.54
C SER A 4 -0.73 -16.00 -18.17
N ILE A 5 -1.83 -16.53 -18.69
CA ILE A 5 -3.19 -16.04 -18.41
C ILE A 5 -3.53 -16.22 -16.93
N GLY A 6 -3.17 -17.37 -16.35
CA GLY A 6 -3.38 -17.64 -14.92
C GLY A 6 -2.69 -16.61 -14.01
N LYS A 7 -1.48 -16.16 -14.39
CA LYS A 7 -0.73 -15.15 -13.61
C LYS A 7 -1.33 -13.75 -13.72
N TYR A 8 -1.85 -13.36 -14.88
CA TYR A 8 -2.58 -12.08 -15.01
C TYR A 8 -3.85 -12.09 -14.17
N PHE A 9 -4.64 -13.16 -14.27
CA PHE A 9 -5.84 -13.32 -13.45
C PHE A 9 -5.50 -13.24 -11.96
N PHE A 10 -4.47 -13.97 -11.53
CA PHE A 10 -3.98 -13.93 -10.16
C PHE A 10 -3.52 -12.53 -9.72
N LEU A 11 -2.73 -11.82 -10.54
CA LEU A 11 -2.31 -10.44 -10.27
C LEU A 11 -3.52 -9.53 -10.03
N VAL A 12 -4.49 -9.56 -10.94
CA VAL A 12 -5.69 -8.71 -10.88
C VAL A 12 -6.53 -9.05 -9.65
N CYS A 13 -6.77 -10.34 -9.37
CA CYS A 13 -7.51 -10.77 -8.19
C CYS A 13 -6.83 -10.33 -6.90
N CYS A 14 -5.52 -10.53 -6.76
CA CYS A 14 -4.76 -10.07 -5.59
C CYS A 14 -4.81 -8.55 -5.47
N PHE A 15 -4.60 -7.81 -6.56
CA PHE A 15 -4.61 -6.36 -6.55
C PHE A 15 -5.96 -5.81 -6.10
N ILE A 16 -7.06 -6.31 -6.67
CA ILE A 16 -8.43 -5.90 -6.30
C ILE A 16 -8.71 -6.24 -4.84
N PHE A 17 -8.37 -7.46 -4.41
CA PHE A 17 -8.58 -7.89 -3.03
C PHE A 17 -7.88 -6.98 -2.03
N TRP A 18 -6.58 -6.73 -2.21
CA TRP A 18 -5.81 -5.89 -1.30
C TRP A 18 -6.21 -4.42 -1.38
N LEU A 19 -6.54 -3.92 -2.57
CA LEU A 19 -7.02 -2.54 -2.73
C LEU A 19 -8.35 -2.33 -2.01
N PHE A 20 -9.28 -3.27 -2.17
CA PHE A 20 -10.54 -3.28 -1.44
C PHE A 20 -10.30 -3.31 0.07
N LEU A 21 -9.43 -4.21 0.55
CA LEU A 21 -9.14 -4.34 1.97
C LEU A 21 -8.55 -3.04 2.55
N ALA A 22 -7.62 -2.38 1.86
CA ALA A 22 -7.03 -1.13 2.30
C ALA A 22 -8.06 0.01 2.35
N LEU A 23 -8.87 0.17 1.30
CA LEU A 23 -9.89 1.22 1.25
C LEU A 23 -11.01 0.98 2.26
N PHE A 24 -11.45 -0.27 2.40
CA PHE A 24 -12.50 -0.66 3.35
C PHE A 24 -12.04 -0.47 4.80
N SER A 25 -10.83 -0.93 5.15
CA SER A 25 -10.27 -0.73 6.49
C SER A 25 -10.09 0.75 6.83
N SER A 26 -9.57 1.54 5.90
CA SER A 26 -9.42 3.00 6.09
C SER A 26 -10.78 3.67 6.36
N LYS A 27 -11.79 3.36 5.55
CA LYS A 27 -13.15 3.86 5.77
C LYS A 27 -13.69 3.44 7.14
N LEU A 28 -13.68 2.14 7.43
CA LEU A 28 -14.25 1.59 8.66
C LEU A 28 -13.60 2.22 9.91
N ILE A 29 -12.27 2.30 9.93
CA ILE A 29 -11.54 2.82 11.09
C ILE A 29 -11.82 4.31 11.29
N VAL A 30 -11.77 5.10 10.21
CA VAL A 30 -12.02 6.55 10.28
C VAL A 30 -13.47 6.84 10.65
N ASP A 31 -14.45 6.09 10.14
CA ASP A 31 -15.86 6.24 10.51
C ASP A 31 -16.06 5.95 12.01
N ASN A 32 -15.41 4.91 12.56
CA ASN A 32 -15.46 4.61 13.99
C ASN A 32 -14.82 5.73 14.84
N LEU A 33 -13.63 6.21 14.45
CA LEU A 33 -12.92 7.28 15.16
C LEU A 33 -13.71 8.59 15.17
N THR A 34 -14.26 8.97 14.02
CA THR A 34 -15.08 10.20 13.90
C THR A 34 -16.42 10.09 14.63
N SER A 35 -16.91 8.88 14.88
CA SER A 35 -18.09 8.61 15.72
C SER A 35 -17.78 8.63 17.23
N GLY A 36 -16.54 8.96 17.63
CA GLY A 36 -16.14 9.06 19.04
C GLY A 36 -15.63 7.76 19.66
N HIS A 37 -15.43 6.70 18.88
CA HIS A 37 -14.80 5.48 19.40
C HIS A 37 -13.30 5.69 19.52
N HIS A 38 -12.75 5.43 20.71
CA HIS A 38 -11.33 5.53 20.97
C HIS A 38 -10.77 4.16 21.33
N TYR A 39 -9.62 3.82 20.75
CA TYR A 39 -8.89 2.60 21.06
C TYR A 39 -7.44 2.96 21.39
N SER A 40 -6.97 2.55 22.57
CA SER A 40 -5.60 2.80 23.02
C SER A 40 -5.16 1.70 23.98
N ASN A 41 -3.90 1.26 23.85
CA ASN A 41 -3.22 0.34 24.76
C ASN A 41 -1.72 0.69 24.85
N ALA A 42 -0.92 -0.12 25.54
CA ALA A 42 0.52 0.15 25.70
C ALA A 42 1.33 0.10 24.39
N VAL A 43 0.83 -0.58 23.36
CA VAL A 43 1.52 -0.81 22.08
C VAL A 43 1.12 0.24 21.06
N PHE A 44 -0.17 0.50 20.91
CA PHE A 44 -0.68 1.43 19.91
C PHE A 44 -2.00 2.08 20.32
N GLN A 45 -2.34 3.15 19.63
CA GLN A 45 -3.65 3.78 19.66
C GLN A 45 -4.13 4.12 18.26
N LEU A 46 -5.45 4.25 18.12
CA LEU A 46 -6.06 4.76 16.91
C LEU A 46 -6.25 6.28 17.03
N HIS A 47 -5.54 7.04 16.21
CA HIS A 47 -5.56 8.50 16.21
C HIS A 47 -5.61 9.04 14.78
N TYR A 48 -6.73 9.64 14.41
CA TYR A 48 -6.95 10.10 13.03
C TYR A 48 -6.14 11.36 12.71
N LEU A 49 -5.25 11.26 11.74
CA LEU A 49 -4.42 12.33 11.20
C LEU A 49 -4.66 12.47 9.68
N LYS A 50 -4.78 13.72 9.22
CA LYS A 50 -4.85 14.05 7.78
C LYS A 50 -3.46 14.36 7.26
N ASN A 51 -2.87 13.46 6.49
CA ASN A 51 -1.51 13.60 5.99
C ASN A 51 -1.49 14.18 4.56
N ALA A 52 -1.05 15.44 4.44
CA ALA A 52 -0.91 16.15 3.17
C ALA A 52 0.44 15.87 2.45
N GLY A 53 1.32 15.08 3.05
CA GLY A 53 2.62 14.72 2.52
C GLY A 53 2.77 13.23 2.20
N ALA A 54 4.02 12.77 2.19
CA ALA A 54 4.42 11.37 2.15
C ALA A 54 4.81 10.89 3.57
N ALA A 55 5.48 9.73 3.66
CA ALA A 55 6.05 9.24 4.91
C ALA A 55 6.90 10.32 5.60
N PHE A 56 6.88 10.34 6.95
CA PHE A 56 7.56 11.35 7.77
C PHE A 56 7.16 12.79 7.45
N SER A 57 5.96 13.00 6.86
CA SER A 57 5.50 14.30 6.39
C SER A 57 6.46 14.99 5.40
N LEU A 58 7.25 14.21 4.65
CA LEU A 58 8.06 14.74 3.56
C LEU A 58 7.16 15.21 2.41
N LEU A 59 7.64 16.16 1.60
CA LEU A 59 6.92 16.65 0.41
C LEU A 59 5.49 17.15 0.72
N GLN A 60 5.31 17.85 1.83
CA GLN A 60 4.03 18.49 2.14
C GLN A 60 3.60 19.40 0.98
N ASN A 61 2.30 19.41 0.69
CA ASN A 61 1.70 20.21 -0.38
C ASN A 61 2.11 19.82 -1.81
N ALA A 62 2.92 18.78 -2.00
CA ALA A 62 3.29 18.24 -3.31
C ALA A 62 2.27 17.18 -3.81
N ARG A 63 0.97 17.42 -3.57
CA ARG A 63 -0.11 16.45 -3.83
C ARG A 63 -0.06 15.89 -5.25
N GLU A 64 -0.03 16.76 -6.25
CA GLU A 64 -0.04 16.35 -7.66
C GLU A 64 1.20 15.52 -8.02
N PHE A 65 2.37 15.88 -7.49
CA PHE A 65 3.60 15.11 -7.64
C PHE A 65 3.47 13.71 -7.03
N LEU A 66 2.89 13.60 -5.82
CA LEU A 66 2.66 12.32 -5.14
C LEU A 66 1.64 11.43 -5.87
N ILE A 67 0.64 12.02 -6.52
CA ILE A 67 -0.31 11.29 -7.37
C ILE A 67 0.42 10.76 -8.61
N ILE A 68 1.18 11.62 -9.31
CA ILE A 68 1.91 11.24 -10.53
C ILE A 68 2.90 10.11 -10.23
N ILE A 69 3.72 10.25 -9.19
CA ILE A 69 4.72 9.22 -8.86
C ILE A 69 4.06 7.90 -8.46
N SER A 70 2.91 7.93 -7.79
CA SER A 70 2.15 6.74 -7.42
C SER A 70 1.66 6.00 -8.67
N ILE A 71 1.08 6.72 -9.63
CA ILE A 71 0.61 6.15 -10.90
C ILE A 71 1.79 5.57 -11.68
N VAL A 72 2.87 6.33 -11.85
CA VAL A 72 4.08 5.89 -12.56
C VAL A 72 4.66 4.63 -11.92
N ALA A 73 4.81 4.60 -10.60
CA ALA A 73 5.35 3.44 -9.89
C ALA A 73 4.50 2.18 -10.08
N THR A 74 3.17 2.28 -9.95
CA THR A 74 2.26 1.15 -10.18
C THR A 74 2.28 0.70 -11.63
N THR A 75 2.28 1.61 -12.60
CA THR A 75 2.39 1.28 -14.02
C THR A 75 3.70 0.54 -14.31
N MET A 76 4.84 1.03 -13.80
CA MET A 76 6.14 0.38 -13.99
C MET A 76 6.19 -1.02 -13.39
N LEU A 77 5.60 -1.23 -12.22
CA LEU A 77 5.52 -2.55 -11.58
C LEU A 77 4.63 -3.52 -12.39
N PHE A 78 3.50 -3.06 -12.94
CA PHE A 78 2.66 -3.89 -13.79
C PHE A 78 3.33 -4.21 -15.13
N LEU A 79 4.04 -3.25 -15.72
CA LEU A 79 4.86 -3.48 -16.91
C LEU A 79 5.99 -4.48 -16.65
N TYR A 80 6.62 -4.42 -15.47
CA TYR A 80 7.60 -5.41 -15.04
C TYR A 80 6.99 -6.82 -14.99
N VAL A 81 5.81 -6.98 -14.37
CA VAL A 81 5.11 -8.28 -14.35
C VAL A 81 4.75 -8.73 -15.76
N HIS A 82 4.29 -7.82 -16.63
CA HIS A 82 3.96 -8.12 -18.02
C HIS A 82 5.17 -8.64 -18.80
N HIS A 83 6.30 -7.93 -18.71
CA HIS A 83 7.54 -8.30 -19.42
C HIS A 83 8.11 -9.64 -18.94
N HIS A 84 7.95 -9.95 -17.65
CA HIS A 84 8.47 -11.18 -17.04
C HIS A 84 7.40 -12.26 -16.82
N ILE A 85 6.20 -12.13 -17.39
CA ILE A 85 5.03 -12.95 -17.02
C ILE A 85 5.29 -14.45 -17.12
N LYS A 86 6.08 -14.90 -18.10
CA LYS A 86 6.40 -16.32 -18.30
C LYS A 86 7.22 -16.90 -17.14
N ASN A 87 8.15 -16.11 -16.59
CA ASN A 87 9.17 -16.59 -15.65
C ASN A 87 8.95 -16.10 -14.20
N ILE A 88 8.17 -15.04 -14.00
CA ILE A 88 7.92 -14.49 -12.66
C ILE A 88 7.16 -15.49 -11.79
N HIS A 89 7.60 -15.66 -10.54
CA HIS A 89 6.97 -16.56 -9.58
C HIS A 89 5.69 -15.94 -9.00
N TYR A 90 4.68 -16.76 -8.67
CA TYR A 90 3.42 -16.28 -8.10
C TYR A 90 3.62 -15.47 -6.83
N ILE A 91 4.59 -15.84 -5.99
CA ILE A 91 4.95 -15.11 -4.77
C ILE A 91 5.35 -13.66 -5.08
N SER A 92 6.19 -13.45 -6.11
CA SER A 92 6.57 -12.10 -6.54
C SER A 92 5.37 -11.32 -7.07
N VAL A 93 4.47 -11.97 -7.82
CA VAL A 93 3.23 -11.36 -8.30
C VAL A 93 2.34 -10.93 -7.14
N SER A 94 2.20 -11.76 -6.09
CA SER A 94 1.44 -11.44 -4.88
C SER A 94 1.97 -10.20 -4.17
N PHE A 95 3.29 -10.10 -3.96
CA PHE A 95 3.89 -8.95 -3.28
C PHE A 95 3.88 -7.69 -4.14
N ILE A 96 3.99 -7.81 -5.47
CA ILE A 96 3.78 -6.68 -6.38
C ILE A 96 2.33 -6.19 -6.30
N ALA A 97 1.34 -7.09 -6.28
CA ALA A 97 -0.06 -6.74 -6.11
C ALA A 97 -0.31 -6.03 -4.77
N LEU A 98 0.25 -6.56 -3.67
CA LEU A 98 0.17 -5.96 -2.33
C LEU A 98 0.76 -4.54 -2.33
N LEU A 99 2.00 -4.38 -2.83
CA LEU A 99 2.67 -3.09 -2.93
C LEU A 99 1.85 -2.09 -3.75
N CYS A 100 1.43 -2.48 -4.96
CA CYS A 100 0.65 -1.61 -5.84
C CYS A 100 -0.69 -1.22 -5.22
N SER A 101 -1.35 -2.14 -4.51
CA SER A 101 -2.61 -1.85 -3.85
C SER A 101 -2.48 -0.81 -2.73
N GLY A 102 -1.40 -0.85 -1.95
CA GLY A 102 -1.10 0.17 -0.94
C GLY A 102 -0.81 1.53 -1.58
N ILE A 103 0.03 1.57 -2.62
CA ILE A 103 0.32 2.79 -3.40
C ILE A 103 -0.98 3.40 -3.95
N MET A 104 -1.83 2.58 -4.57
CA MET A 104 -3.08 3.05 -5.19
C MET A 104 -4.15 3.41 -4.17
N SER A 105 -4.20 2.78 -3.00
CA SER A 105 -5.09 3.20 -1.91
C SER A 105 -4.74 4.60 -1.42
N ASN A 106 -3.46 4.87 -1.14
CA ASN A 106 -3.01 6.21 -0.74
C ASN A 106 -3.16 7.23 -1.88
N CYS A 107 -2.96 6.83 -3.14
CA CYS A 107 -3.21 7.69 -4.30
C CYS A 107 -4.70 8.07 -4.41
N HIS A 108 -5.59 7.09 -4.27
CA HIS A 108 -7.04 7.30 -4.28
C HIS A 108 -7.47 8.32 -3.22
N GLU A 109 -6.98 8.20 -1.98
CA GLU A 109 -7.32 9.16 -0.93
C GLU A 109 -6.81 10.57 -1.23
N ARG A 110 -5.60 10.71 -1.79
CA ARG A 110 -5.12 12.03 -2.27
C ARG A 110 -6.03 12.61 -3.35
N ILE A 111 -6.52 11.79 -4.28
CA ILE A 111 -7.43 12.25 -5.34
C ILE A 111 -8.77 12.68 -4.75
N VAL A 112 -9.38 11.85 -3.89
CA VAL A 112 -10.75 12.05 -3.38
C VAL A 112 -10.83 13.06 -2.24
N PHE A 113 -9.89 13.02 -1.29
CA PHE A 113 -9.92 13.83 -0.07
C PHE A 113 -8.88 14.96 -0.05
N GLY A 114 -7.88 14.90 -0.93
CA GLY A 114 -6.76 15.85 -0.93
C GLY A 114 -5.60 15.47 0.00
N TYR A 115 -5.75 14.41 0.79
CA TYR A 115 -4.78 13.94 1.78
C TYR A 115 -4.93 12.43 2.00
N VAL A 116 -3.96 11.81 2.67
CA VAL A 116 -4.03 10.41 3.13
C VAL A 116 -4.55 10.36 4.56
N ARG A 117 -5.42 9.40 4.85
CA ARG A 117 -5.99 9.16 6.18
C ARG A 117 -5.06 8.22 6.95
N ASP A 118 -4.34 8.77 7.92
CA ASP A 118 -3.47 8.02 8.82
C ASP A 118 -4.18 7.83 10.16
N TYR A 119 -4.03 6.65 10.78
CA TYR A 119 -4.79 6.33 11.98
C TYR A 119 -4.12 5.38 12.97
N ILE A 120 -2.99 4.75 12.64
CA ILE A 120 -2.26 3.85 13.56
C ILE A 120 -1.08 4.61 14.16
N GLN A 121 -1.14 4.89 15.46
CA GLN A 121 -0.05 5.50 16.22
C GLN A 121 0.57 4.48 17.17
N LEU A 122 1.90 4.33 17.12
CA LEU A 122 2.62 3.49 18.08
C LEU A 122 2.90 4.28 19.36
N ASN A 123 2.68 3.65 20.52
CA ASN A 123 2.82 4.30 21.83
C ASN A 123 4.19 4.04 22.48
N PHE A 124 4.92 3.02 22.03
CA PHE A 124 6.24 2.64 22.57
C PHE A 124 7.42 3.26 21.80
N VAL A 125 7.18 3.91 20.67
CA VAL A 125 8.21 4.53 19.82
C VAL A 125 7.65 5.76 19.14
N ASN A 126 8.46 6.82 19.00
CA ASN A 126 8.09 8.01 18.23
C ASN A 126 8.20 7.72 16.73
N PHE A 127 7.23 6.99 16.20
CA PHE A 127 7.11 6.68 14.78
C PHE A 127 5.94 7.46 14.17
N PRO A 128 6.03 7.93 12.91
CA PRO A 128 4.91 8.61 12.26
C PRO A 128 3.64 7.77 12.29
N ILE A 129 2.49 8.43 12.42
CA ILE A 129 1.20 7.76 12.29
C ILE A 129 1.08 7.25 10.84
N PHE A 130 0.61 6.02 10.69
CA PHE A 130 0.50 5.35 9.39
C PHE A 130 -0.86 4.67 9.23
N ASN A 131 -1.08 4.04 8.09
CA ASN A 131 -2.30 3.29 7.82
C ASN A 131 -2.03 1.88 7.26
N VAL A 132 -3.10 1.14 6.96
CA VAL A 132 -3.00 -0.22 6.38
C VAL A 132 -2.32 -0.21 5.00
N ALA A 133 -2.49 0.84 4.20
CA ALA A 133 -1.82 0.95 2.91
C ALA A 133 -0.30 1.10 3.06
N ASP A 134 0.18 1.82 4.07
CA ASP A 134 1.61 1.94 4.37
C ASP A 134 2.22 0.60 4.84
N ILE A 135 1.45 -0.20 5.58
CA ILE A 135 1.84 -1.57 5.94
C ILE A 135 2.02 -2.42 4.66
N PHE A 136 1.08 -2.33 3.71
CA PHE A 136 1.16 -3.07 2.45
C PHE A 136 2.37 -2.65 1.62
N ILE A 137 2.63 -1.34 1.54
CA ILE A 137 3.82 -0.79 0.86
C ILE A 137 5.08 -1.34 1.52
N THR A 138 5.18 -1.25 2.86
CA THR A 138 6.37 -1.68 3.62
C THR A 138 6.63 -3.17 3.46
N ILE A 139 5.62 -4.02 3.65
CA ILE A 139 5.74 -5.48 3.49
C ILE A 139 6.08 -5.83 2.04
N GLY A 140 5.41 -5.21 1.07
CA GLY A 140 5.66 -5.45 -0.35
C GLY A 140 7.09 -5.12 -0.77
N VAL A 141 7.60 -3.96 -0.35
CA VAL A 141 8.99 -3.55 -0.61
C VAL A 141 9.99 -4.51 0.04
N ILE A 142 9.84 -4.79 1.34
CA ILE A 142 10.76 -5.67 2.08
C ILE A 142 10.78 -7.07 1.44
N ALA A 143 9.61 -7.64 1.15
CA ALA A 143 9.52 -8.97 0.55
C ALA A 143 10.17 -9.02 -0.84
N LEU A 144 9.96 -8.01 -1.68
CA LEU A 144 10.57 -7.94 -3.02
C LEU A 144 12.08 -7.77 -2.95
N ILE A 145 12.60 -6.98 -2.00
CA ILE A 145 14.04 -6.87 -1.74
C ILE A 145 14.62 -8.22 -1.31
N VAL A 146 13.97 -8.93 -0.38
CA VAL A 146 14.41 -10.26 0.08
C VAL A 146 14.42 -11.24 -1.10
N ILE A 147 13.37 -11.27 -1.92
CA ILE A 147 13.33 -12.12 -3.12
C ILE A 147 14.47 -11.75 -4.08
N LEU A 148 14.74 -10.46 -4.28
CA LEU A 148 15.81 -10.00 -5.16
C LEU A 148 17.19 -10.45 -4.66
N LEU A 149 17.46 -10.34 -3.36
CA LEU A 149 18.76 -10.65 -2.76
C LEU A 149 19.02 -12.15 -2.63
N PHE A 150 17.99 -12.94 -2.30
CA PHE A 150 18.16 -14.36 -1.93
C PHE A 150 17.61 -15.34 -2.96
N TYR A 151 16.75 -14.89 -3.86
CA TYR A 151 16.10 -15.77 -4.85
C TYR A 151 16.60 -15.54 -6.28
N LYS A 152 17.27 -14.41 -6.55
CA LYS A 152 17.96 -14.17 -7.83
C LYS A 152 19.37 -14.77 -7.79
N GLY A 153 19.42 -16.10 -7.87
CA GLY A 153 20.68 -16.86 -7.83
C GLY A 153 20.55 -18.37 -8.02
N ARG A 154 19.39 -18.87 -8.45
CA ARG A 154 19.18 -20.27 -8.84
C ARG A 154 18.29 -20.34 -10.08
#